data_AF-A0A0X1SZ49-F1
#
_entry.id   AF-A0A0X1SZ49-F1
#
_cell.length_a   1.000
_cell.length_b   1.000
_cell.length_c   1.000
_cell.angle_alpha   90.00
_cell.angle_beta   90.00
_cell.angle_gamma   90.00
#
_symmetry.space_group_name_H-M   'P 1'
#
loop_
_entity.id
_entity.type
_entity.pdbx_description
1 polymer ?
#
loop_
_entity_poly.entity_id
_entity_poly.type
_entity_poly.pdbx_seq_one_letter_code
_entity_poly.pdbx_strand_id
1 'polypeptide(L)'
;MKVELAQIKGRDGDTAYNLTRALEVIATCAVDTELLILPETYITGFPTKDNIAILAEPLNGPSIQSLHAAAKARNISVAVGFAEVCDGRYFNTSLGR
;
A
#
# COMPACT_ATOMS: atom_id res chain seq x y z
N MET A 1 16.92 1.38 -14.28
CA MET A 1 16.05 1.52 -13.10
C MET A 1 15.54 2.95 -12.99
N LYS A 2 14.32 3.16 -13.48
CA LYS A 2 13.53 4.39 -13.36
C LYS A 2 12.58 4.29 -12.19
N VAL A 3 12.66 5.24 -11.27
CA VAL A 3 11.94 5.23 -10.00
C VAL A 3 10.98 6.41 -9.95
N GLU A 4 9.74 6.15 -9.56
CA GLU A 4 8.71 7.16 -9.34
C GLU A 4 8.34 7.20 -7.85
N LEU A 5 8.33 8.40 -7.26
CA LEU A 5 7.97 8.64 -5.88
C LEU A 5 6.58 9.27 -5.83
N ALA A 6 5.59 8.56 -5.31
CA ALA A 6 4.22 9.05 -5.24
C ALA A 6 3.96 9.84 -3.95
N GLN A 7 4.04 11.16 -4.04
CA GLN A 7 3.61 12.04 -2.96
C GLN A 7 2.10 12.30 -3.06
N ILE A 8 1.31 11.39 -2.51
CA ILE A 8 -0.16 11.42 -2.55
C ILE A 8 -0.75 11.52 -1.14
N LYS A 9 -1.88 12.24 -1.02
CA LYS A 9 -2.57 12.42 0.26
C LYS A 9 -3.45 11.22 0.57
N GLY A 10 -3.12 10.49 1.64
CA GLY A 10 -3.97 9.45 2.22
C GLY A 10 -4.98 9.99 3.22
N ARG A 11 -5.80 9.09 3.76
CA ARG A 11 -6.75 9.32 4.85
C ARG A 11 -6.56 8.27 5.93
N ASP A 12 -6.32 8.69 7.17
CA ASP A 12 -6.13 7.75 8.27
C ASP A 12 -7.40 6.93 8.52
N GLY A 13 -7.27 5.61 8.55
CA GLY A 13 -8.36 4.66 8.80
C GLY A 13 -9.34 4.45 7.64
N ASP A 14 -9.19 5.13 6.51
CA ASP A 14 -10.02 4.94 5.31
C ASP A 14 -9.28 4.06 4.29
N THR A 15 -9.11 2.78 4.66
CA THR A 15 -8.33 1.80 3.87
C THR A 15 -8.86 1.66 2.44
N ALA A 16 -10.19 1.71 2.27
CA ALA A 16 -10.83 1.61 0.96
C ALA A 16 -10.46 2.79 0.06
N TYR A 17 -10.55 4.04 0.57
CA TYR A 17 -10.12 5.22 -0.17
C TYR A 17 -8.65 5.16 -0.55
N ASN A 18 -7.77 4.84 0.40
CA ASN A 18 -6.34 4.79 0.16
C ASN A 18 -5.99 3.73 -0.89
N LEU A 19 -6.60 2.54 -0.81
CA LEU A 19 -6.41 1.49 -1.79
C LEU A 19 -6.84 1.95 -3.19
N THR A 20 -8.02 2.54 -3.35
CA THR A 20 -8.47 3.09 -4.65
C THR A 20 -7.44 4.07 -5.21
N ARG A 21 -6.95 5.00 -4.38
CA ARG A 21 -5.95 5.98 -4.79
C ARG A 21 -4.61 5.35 -5.16
N ALA A 22 -4.15 4.34 -4.42
CA ALA A 22 -2.91 3.61 -4.76
C ALA A 22 -3.03 2.91 -6.12
N LEU A 23 -4.16 2.23 -6.37
CA LEU A 23 -4.42 1.53 -7.64
C LEU A 23 -4.45 2.49 -8.83
N GLU A 24 -5.06 3.66 -8.66
CA GLU A 24 -5.07 4.71 -9.69
C GLU A 24 -3.66 5.22 -10.01
N VAL A 25 -2.80 5.37 -9.00
CA VAL A 25 -1.40 5.80 -9.19
C VAL A 25 -0.59 4.71 -9.89
N ILE A 26 -0.76 3.43 -9.51
CA ILE A 26 -0.13 2.31 -10.22
C ILE A 26 -0.56 2.30 -11.70
N ALA A 27 -1.85 2.51 -11.99
CA ALA A 27 -2.36 2.51 -13.35
C ALA A 27 -1.85 3.68 -14.20
N THR A 28 -1.58 4.84 -13.59
CA THR A 28 -1.26 6.10 -14.28
C THR A 28 0.20 6.54 -14.18
N CYS A 29 1.06 5.79 -13.47
CA CYS A 29 2.50 6.04 -13.43
C CYS A 29 3.15 6.08 -14.82
N ALA A 30 4.32 6.72 -14.94
CA ALA A 30 4.98 6.93 -16.21
C ALA A 30 5.25 5.60 -16.95
N VAL A 31 5.13 5.59 -18.28
CA VAL A 31 5.19 4.36 -19.12
C VAL A 31 6.45 3.54 -18.83
N ASP A 32 7.56 4.23 -18.57
CA ASP A 32 8.89 3.69 -18.33
C ASP A 32 9.26 3.54 -16.85
N THR A 33 8.33 3.74 -15.91
CA THR A 33 8.55 3.45 -14.49
C THR A 33 8.86 1.96 -14.28
N GLU A 34 9.94 1.67 -13.56
CA GLU A 34 10.33 0.30 -13.18
C GLU A 34 10.01 0.02 -11.70
N LEU A 35 10.02 1.05 -10.85
CA LEU A 35 9.69 1.00 -9.42
C LEU A 35 8.84 2.21 -9.03
N LEU A 36 7.69 1.97 -8.43
CA LEU A 36 6.83 2.99 -7.81
C LEU A 36 6.89 2.87 -6.29
N ILE A 37 7.18 3.98 -5.59
CA ILE A 37 7.22 4.02 -4.13
C ILE A 37 6.05 4.85 -3.62
N LEU A 38 5.18 4.22 -2.84
CA LEU A 38 4.08 4.85 -2.11
C LEU A 38 4.53 5.26 -0.69
N PRO A 39 3.80 6.19 -0.03
CA PRO A 39 4.15 6.62 1.32
C PRO A 39 4.12 5.50 2.37
N GLU A 40 4.77 5.76 3.50
CA GLU A 40 4.75 4.91 4.69
C GLU A 40 3.31 4.71 5.20
N THR A 41 2.98 3.48 5.61
CA THR A 41 1.66 3.08 6.14
C THR A 41 0.45 3.47 5.27
N TYR A 42 0.68 3.87 4.01
CA TYR A 42 -0.31 4.55 3.18
C TYR A 42 -1.67 3.84 3.09
N ILE A 43 -1.68 2.51 3.03
CA ILE A 43 -2.92 1.74 2.90
C ILE A 43 -3.84 1.97 4.10
N THR A 44 -3.33 1.89 5.32
CA THR A 44 -4.13 2.06 6.54
C THR A 44 -4.12 3.49 7.07
N GLY A 45 -3.22 4.34 6.57
CA GLY A 45 -2.76 5.53 7.28
C GLY A 45 -2.09 5.15 8.60
N PHE A 46 -2.03 6.08 9.56
CA PHE A 46 -1.45 5.88 10.88
C PHE A 46 -2.51 5.47 11.92
N PRO A 47 -2.67 4.16 12.24
CA PRO A 47 -3.68 3.71 13.18
C PRO A 47 -3.34 4.11 14.62
N THR A 48 -4.37 4.26 15.44
CA THR A 48 -4.25 4.41 16.89
C THR A 48 -4.41 3.06 17.59
N LYS A 49 -4.14 3.01 18.89
CA LYS A 49 -4.39 1.82 19.71
C LYS A 49 -5.83 1.33 19.65
N ASP A 50 -6.78 2.24 19.42
CA ASP A 50 -8.21 1.94 19.46
C ASP A 50 -8.74 1.35 18.15
N ASN A 51 -8.06 1.61 17.02
CA ASN A 51 -8.54 1.17 15.70
C ASN A 51 -7.60 0.19 14.97
N ILE A 52 -6.36 -0.01 15.44
CA ILE A 52 -5.39 -0.87 14.75
C ILE A 52 -5.88 -2.31 14.57
N ALA A 53 -6.63 -2.84 15.55
CA ALA A 53 -7.20 -4.18 15.47
C ALA A 53 -8.28 -4.33 14.38
N ILE A 54 -8.89 -3.22 13.96
CA ILE A 54 -9.92 -3.18 12.92
C ILE A 54 -9.29 -2.95 11.55
N LEU A 55 -8.21 -2.17 11.50
CA LEU A 55 -7.60 -1.70 10.25
C LEU A 55 -6.48 -2.60 9.73
N ALA A 56 -5.73 -3.26 10.61
CA ALA A 56 -4.59 -4.07 10.21
C ALA A 56 -5.04 -5.32 9.44
N GLU A 57 -4.32 -5.66 8.37
CA GLU A 57 -4.55 -6.88 7.58
C GLU A 57 -3.32 -7.79 7.60
N PRO A 58 -3.47 -9.12 7.42
CA PRO A 58 -2.31 -10.00 7.28
C PRO A 58 -1.56 -9.70 5.97
N LEU A 59 -0.33 -10.19 5.85
CA LEU A 59 0.50 -9.98 4.65
C LEU A 59 -0.16 -10.44 3.33
N ASN A 60 -1.04 -11.43 3.38
CA ASN A 60 -1.81 -11.92 2.24
C ASN A 60 -3.23 -11.34 2.18
N GLY A 61 -3.46 -10.21 2.86
CA GLY A 61 -4.72 -9.51 2.97
C GLY A 61 -5.24 -8.93 1.65
N PRO A 62 -6.51 -8.50 1.62
CA PRO A 62 -7.19 -8.08 0.40
C PRO A 62 -6.55 -6.86 -0.26
N SER A 63 -6.06 -5.89 0.53
CA SER A 63 -5.42 -4.69 -0.03
C SER A 63 -4.08 -5.07 -0.67
N ILE A 64 -3.29 -5.91 -0.01
CA ILE A 64 -2.02 -6.41 -0.56
C ILE A 64 -2.23 -7.22 -1.86
N GLN A 65 -3.20 -8.12 -1.90
CA GLN A 65 -3.50 -8.91 -3.11
C GLN A 65 -3.90 -8.00 -4.29
N SER A 66 -4.68 -6.95 -4.01
CA SER A 66 -5.12 -5.97 -5.02
C SER A 66 -3.94 -5.17 -5.58
N LEU A 67 -3.04 -4.72 -4.71
CA LEU A 67 -1.81 -4.00 -5.12
C LEU A 67 -0.89 -4.90 -5.94
N HIS A 68 -0.71 -6.15 -5.53
CA HIS A 68 0.11 -7.11 -6.26
C HIS A 68 -0.47 -7.40 -7.65
N ALA A 69 -1.80 -7.56 -7.77
CA ALA A 69 -2.46 -7.73 -9.06
C ALA A 69 -2.24 -6.51 -9.98
N ALA A 70 -2.35 -5.30 -9.45
CA ALA A 70 -2.14 -4.06 -10.20
C ALA A 70 -0.67 -3.89 -10.64
N ALA A 71 0.28 -4.12 -9.73
CA ALA A 71 1.72 -4.08 -10.02
C ALA A 71 2.08 -5.08 -11.13
N LYS A 72 1.56 -6.31 -11.05
CA LYS A 72 1.76 -7.36 -12.06
C LYS A 72 1.15 -6.97 -13.42
N ALA A 73 -0.06 -6.42 -13.44
CA ALA A 73 -0.71 -5.99 -14.67
C ALA A 73 0.06 -4.85 -15.36
N ARG A 74 0.65 -3.94 -14.58
CA ARG A 74 1.47 -2.82 -15.08
C ARG A 74 2.93 -3.20 -15.38
N ASN A 75 3.36 -4.39 -14.95
CA ASN A 75 4.72 -4.91 -15.03
C ASN A 75 5.76 -3.98 -14.39
N ILE A 76 5.47 -3.51 -13.18
CA ILE A 76 6.38 -2.67 -12.36
C ILE A 76 6.55 -3.28 -10.97
N SER A 77 7.59 -2.84 -10.26
CA SER A 77 7.68 -3.08 -8.83
C SER A 77 6.95 -1.98 -8.04
N VAL A 78 6.33 -2.33 -6.92
CA VAL A 78 5.66 -1.38 -6.00
C VAL A 78 6.17 -1.58 -4.59
N ALA A 79 6.62 -0.50 -3.95
CA ALA A 79 6.89 -0.45 -2.52
C ALA A 79 5.78 0.33 -1.80
N VAL A 80 5.20 -0.25 -0.75
CA VAL A 80 4.07 0.35 -0.02
C VAL A 80 4.10 -0.03 1.45
N GLY A 81 3.69 0.89 2.31
CA GLY A 81 3.51 0.62 3.74
C GLY A 81 2.06 0.36 4.13
N PHE A 82 1.86 -0.47 5.15
CA PHE A 82 0.55 -0.73 5.78
C PHE A 82 0.71 -1.22 7.22
N ALA A 83 -0.36 -1.18 8.01
CA ALA A 83 -0.41 -1.88 9.29
C ALA A 83 -0.67 -3.37 9.07
N GLU A 84 0.31 -4.20 9.38
CA GLU A 84 0.20 -5.66 9.31
C GLU A 84 -0.27 -6.23 10.65
N VAL A 85 -1.11 -7.26 10.62
CA VAL A 85 -1.34 -8.15 11.76
C VAL A 85 -0.73 -9.53 11.50
N CYS A 86 0.17 -9.95 12.39
CA CYS A 86 0.81 -11.27 12.35
C CYS A 86 0.93 -11.81 13.78
N ASP A 87 0.40 -13.02 14.02
CA ASP A 87 0.39 -13.69 15.33
C ASP A 87 -0.13 -12.80 16.48
N GLY A 88 -1.21 -12.05 16.22
CA GLY A 88 -1.83 -11.15 17.19
C GLY A 88 -1.00 -9.89 17.53
N ARG A 89 0.10 -9.65 16.80
CA ARG A 89 0.94 -8.46 16.92
C ARG A 89 0.75 -7.58 15.70
N TYR A 90 0.92 -6.27 15.91
CA TYR A 90 0.79 -5.27 14.86
C TYR A 90 2.15 -4.69 14.49
N PHE A 91 2.37 -4.52 13.19
CA PHE A 91 3.62 -4.03 12.63
C PHE A 91 3.36 -2.90 11.66
N ASN A 92 4.27 -1.93 11.63
CA ASN A 92 4.41 -1.05 10.47
C ASN A 92 5.26 -1.81 9.46
N THR A 93 4.61 -2.37 8.45
CA THR A 93 5.25 -3.23 7.46
C THR A 93 5.40 -2.50 6.16
N SER A 94 6.63 -2.47 5.65
CA SER A 94 6.92 -2.10 4.26
C SER A 94 6.97 -3.36 3.43
N LEU A 95 6.09 -3.46 2.43
CA LEU A 95 6.07 -4.56 1.48
C LEU A 95 6.63 -4.10 0.14
N GLY A 96 7.41 -4.96 -0.50
CA GLY A 96 7.83 -4.80 -1.87
C GLY A 96 7.77 -6.12 -2.63
N ARG A 97 7.07 -6.09 -3.77
CA ARG A 97 7.56 -6.53 -5.07
C ARG A 97 6.54 -6.12 -6.12
#